data_AF-N0D3K3-F1
#
_entry.id   AF-N0D3K3-F1
#
_cell.length_a   1.000
_cell.length_b   1.000
_cell.length_c   1.000
_cell.angle_alpha   90.00
_cell.angle_beta   90.00
_cell.angle_gamma   90.00
#
_symmetry.space_group_name_H-M   'P 1'
#
loop_
_entity.id
_entity.type
_entity.pdbx_description
1 polymer ?
#
loop_
_entity_poly.entity_id
_entity_poly.type
_entity_poly.pdbx_seq_one_letter_code
_entity_poly.pdbx_strand_id
1 'polypeptide(L)'
;MGDEVGKELAEPDVSKELAEADAAIPVVTRAEMATVIQVLAEQGFGRNEISRRTGFSTFLVSTIAEEVGVTFDRSKIEQALKARLTDLKLAQMSVAEGLTEDLTHARIMLRTASNRRDLAFAAKTISDLARSAQALTPEMSDANSVEDAKDFLTDLHRGLGEFRDHMVKTGQWDEQGNEIKQEEQHDES
;
A
#
# COMPACT_ATOMS: atom_id res chain seq x y z
N MET A 1 9.38 -43.89 -73.37
CA MET A 1 10.62 -44.50 -72.83
C MET A 1 11.50 -43.33 -72.45
N GLY A 2 11.82 -43.20 -71.15
CA GLY A 2 12.62 -42.13 -70.51
C GLY A 2 11.82 -40.84 -70.29
N ASP A 3 11.40 -40.48 -69.07
CA ASP A 3 12.18 -40.04 -67.89
C ASP A 3 12.51 -38.54 -67.91
N GLU A 4 12.59 -37.95 -66.71
CA GLU A 4 13.12 -36.62 -66.35
C GLU A 4 12.12 -35.44 -66.41
N VAL A 5 11.89 -34.59 -65.39
CA VAL A 5 12.51 -34.36 -64.07
C VAL A 5 11.44 -33.79 -63.13
N GLY A 6 11.13 -34.50 -62.04
CA GLY A 6 10.56 -33.89 -60.84
C GLY A 6 11.67 -33.19 -60.06
N LYS A 7 11.80 -31.87 -60.20
CA LYS A 7 12.76 -31.09 -59.41
C LYS A 7 12.11 -30.74 -58.07
N GLU A 8 12.24 -31.66 -57.13
CA GLU A 8 11.86 -31.48 -55.73
C GLU A 8 12.73 -30.35 -55.16
N LEU A 9 12.11 -29.19 -54.94
CA LEU A 9 12.73 -28.05 -54.28
C LEU A 9 12.89 -28.43 -52.81
N ALA A 10 14.14 -28.63 -52.38
CA ALA A 10 14.47 -28.79 -50.97
C ALA A 10 13.98 -27.56 -50.20
N GLU A 11 12.95 -27.76 -49.36
CA GLU A 11 12.48 -26.73 -48.44
C GLU A 11 13.61 -26.39 -47.46
N PRO A 12 13.95 -25.11 -47.27
CA PRO A 12 14.96 -24.73 -46.28
C PRO A 12 14.46 -25.10 -44.89
N ASP A 13 15.26 -25.84 -44.15
CA ASP A 13 14.98 -26.27 -42.78
C ASP A 13 15.02 -25.07 -41.82
N VAL A 14 13.90 -24.35 -41.76
CA VAL A 14 13.66 -23.15 -40.93
C VAL A 14 13.91 -23.43 -39.44
N SER A 15 13.81 -24.70 -39.03
CA SER A 15 14.01 -25.15 -37.66
C SER A 15 15.43 -24.90 -37.16
N LYS A 16 16.42 -24.97 -38.06
CA LYS A 16 17.83 -24.80 -37.71
C LYS A 16 18.23 -23.33 -37.56
N GLU A 17 17.62 -22.46 -38.37
CA GLU A 17 17.84 -21.01 -38.35
C GLU A 17 17.21 -20.36 -37.10
N LEU A 18 16.05 -20.86 -36.66
CA LEU A 18 15.39 -20.43 -35.43
C LEU A 18 16.15 -20.84 -34.15
N ALA A 19 16.83 -21.99 -34.17
CA ALA A 19 17.64 -22.45 -33.04
C ALA A 19 18.95 -21.67 -32.86
N GLU A 20 19.56 -21.19 -33.95
CA GLU A 20 20.74 -20.32 -33.89
C GLU A 20 20.40 -18.89 -33.44
N ALA A 21 19.18 -18.41 -33.71
CA ALA A 21 18.72 -17.10 -33.27
C ALA A 21 18.44 -17.02 -31.75
N ASP A 22 17.98 -18.11 -31.13
CA ASP A 22 17.69 -18.16 -29.68
C ASP A 22 18.96 -18.18 -28.82
N ALA A 23 20.06 -18.72 -29.36
CA ALA A 23 21.39 -18.73 -28.73
C ALA A 23 22.10 -17.35 -28.74
N ALA A 24 21.57 -16.37 -29.48
CA ALA A 24 22.18 -15.05 -29.67
C ALA A 24 21.61 -13.96 -28.74
N ILE A 25 20.67 -14.28 -27.84
CA ILE A 25 20.18 -13.31 -26.87
C ILE A 25 21.31 -13.02 -25.88
N PRO A 26 21.86 -11.79 -25.84
CA PRO A 26 22.96 -11.47 -24.94
C PRO A 26 22.46 -11.57 -23.50
N VAL A 27 22.90 -12.60 -22.78
CA VAL A 27 22.68 -12.72 -21.34
C VAL A 27 23.52 -11.64 -20.67
N VAL A 28 22.90 -10.50 -20.36
CA VAL A 28 23.56 -9.40 -19.64
C VAL A 28 24.04 -9.94 -18.30
N THR A 29 25.35 -9.90 -18.08
CA THR A 29 25.95 -10.42 -16.87
C THR A 29 25.69 -9.48 -15.69
N ARG A 30 25.74 -10.01 -14.47
CA ARG A 30 25.51 -9.23 -13.25
C ARG A 30 26.49 -8.05 -13.09
N ALA A 31 27.72 -8.22 -13.56
CA ALA A 31 28.74 -7.18 -13.58
C ALA A 31 28.38 -6.04 -14.54
N GLU A 32 27.90 -6.35 -15.75
CA GLU A 32 27.46 -5.35 -16.72
C GLU A 32 26.23 -4.58 -16.22
N MET A 33 25.29 -5.26 -15.58
CA MET A 33 24.14 -4.62 -14.94
C MET A 33 24.57 -3.62 -13.86
N ALA A 34 25.56 -3.99 -13.03
CA ALA A 34 26.11 -3.11 -11.99
C ALA A 34 26.73 -1.84 -12.60
N THR A 35 27.51 -1.98 -13.67
CA THR A 35 28.12 -0.83 -14.36
C THR A 35 27.05 0.10 -14.95
N VAL A 36 26.02 -0.46 -15.59
CA VAL A 36 24.92 0.33 -16.17
C VAL A 36 24.14 1.08 -15.09
N ILE A 37 23.82 0.42 -13.98
CA ILE A 37 23.09 1.03 -12.86
C ILE A 37 23.93 2.16 -12.22
N GLN A 38 25.23 1.94 -12.03
CA GLN A 38 26.14 2.93 -11.47
C GLN A 38 26.21 4.19 -12.34
N VAL A 39 26.47 4.03 -13.64
CA VAL A 39 26.58 5.15 -14.59
C VAL A 39 25.26 5.95 -14.64
N LEU A 40 24.11 5.26 -14.65
CA LEU A 40 22.81 5.95 -14.67
C LEU A 40 22.52 6.67 -13.35
N ALA A 41 22.95 6.11 -12.21
CA ALA A 41 22.80 6.77 -10.93
C ALA A 41 23.72 8.00 -10.78
N GLU A 42 24.96 7.94 -11.29
CA GLU A 42 25.88 9.09 -11.35
C GLU A 42 25.33 10.22 -12.24
N GLN A 43 24.57 9.88 -13.28
CA GLN A 43 23.83 10.84 -14.11
C GLN A 43 22.58 11.43 -13.41
N GLY A 44 22.29 11.00 -12.18
CA GLY A 44 21.18 11.51 -11.37
C GLY A 44 19.83 10.84 -11.64
N PHE A 45 19.80 9.71 -12.36
CA PHE A 45 18.55 8.97 -12.55
C PHE A 45 18.18 8.18 -11.30
N GLY A 46 16.93 8.35 -10.84
CA GLY A 46 16.39 7.57 -9.73
C GLY A 46 16.08 6.12 -10.13
N ARG A 47 16.01 5.24 -9.14
CA ARG A 47 15.72 3.80 -9.30
C ARG A 47 14.62 3.47 -10.33
N ASN A 48 13.49 4.17 -10.26
CA ASN A 48 12.34 3.89 -11.13
C ASN A 48 12.61 4.27 -12.58
N GLU A 49 13.40 5.31 -12.82
CA GLU A 49 13.80 5.75 -14.15
C GLU A 49 14.83 4.80 -14.75
N ILE A 50 15.78 4.31 -13.93
CA ILE A 50 16.73 3.26 -14.33
C ILE A 50 15.97 2.01 -14.76
N SER A 51 15.02 1.54 -13.95
CA SER A 51 14.19 0.37 -14.26
C SER A 51 13.45 0.50 -15.61
N ARG A 52 12.90 1.68 -15.92
CA ARG A 52 12.21 1.93 -17.19
C ARG A 52 13.15 1.90 -18.40
N ARG A 53 14.38 2.38 -18.24
CA ARG A 53 15.36 2.47 -19.33
C ARG A 53 16.06 1.16 -19.60
N THR A 54 16.37 0.40 -18.56
CA THR A 54 17.11 -0.85 -18.68
C THR A 54 16.20 -2.07 -18.81
N GLY A 55 14.92 -1.94 -18.48
CA GLY A 55 13.98 -3.07 -18.42
C GLY A 55 14.17 -3.96 -17.19
N PHE A 56 15.09 -3.61 -16.28
CA PHE A 56 15.30 -4.35 -15.04
C PHE A 56 14.18 -4.07 -14.03
N SER A 57 13.85 -5.04 -13.19
CA SER A 57 12.89 -4.81 -12.11
C SER A 57 13.44 -3.80 -11.10
N THR A 58 12.56 -2.99 -10.51
CA THR A 58 12.93 -2.03 -9.45
C THR A 58 13.59 -2.69 -8.25
N PHE A 59 13.23 -3.94 -7.96
CA PHE A 59 13.89 -4.76 -6.93
C PHE A 59 15.35 -5.02 -7.30
N LEU A 60 15.61 -5.55 -8.50
CA LEU A 60 16.95 -5.91 -8.96
C LEU A 60 17.87 -4.68 -9.06
N VAL A 61 17.34 -3.53 -9.49
CA VAL A 61 18.08 -2.25 -9.48
C VAL A 61 18.44 -1.83 -8.05
N SER A 62 17.56 -2.03 -7.07
CA SER A 62 17.87 -1.69 -5.67
C SER A 62 18.96 -2.59 -5.11
N THR A 63 18.84 -3.90 -5.30
CA THR A 63 19.81 -4.88 -4.78
C THR A 63 21.20 -4.65 -5.35
N ILE A 64 21.30 -4.42 -6.67
CA ILE A 64 22.60 -4.17 -7.30
C ILE A 64 23.15 -2.79 -6.91
N ALA A 65 22.29 -1.77 -6.77
CA ALA A 65 22.73 -0.46 -6.29
C ALA A 65 23.27 -0.52 -4.86
N GLU A 66 22.65 -1.30 -3.98
CA GLU A 66 23.15 -1.54 -2.62
C GLU A 66 24.51 -2.26 -2.63
N GLU A 67 24.70 -3.26 -3.48
CA GLU A 67 25.98 -3.97 -3.65
C GLU A 67 27.12 -3.05 -4.17
N VAL A 68 26.79 -2.07 -5.00
CA VAL A 68 27.76 -1.10 -5.58
C VAL A 68 27.89 0.17 -4.71
N GLY A 69 27.12 0.28 -3.63
CA GLY A 69 27.18 1.42 -2.70
C GLY A 69 26.48 2.70 -3.20
N VAL A 70 25.60 2.58 -4.18
CA VAL A 70 24.82 3.69 -4.74
C VAL A 70 23.53 3.88 -3.92
N THR A 71 23.40 5.01 -3.25
CA THR A 71 22.17 5.36 -2.53
C THR A 71 21.27 6.26 -3.37
N PHE A 72 20.02 5.82 -3.57
CA PHE A 72 19.02 6.66 -4.24
C PHE A 72 18.40 7.63 -3.22
N ASP A 73 18.57 8.93 -3.46
CA ASP A 73 18.01 9.98 -2.61
C ASP A 73 16.47 9.96 -2.64
N ARG A 74 15.87 9.50 -1.53
CA ARG A 74 14.42 9.49 -1.31
C ARG A 74 13.89 10.82 -0.75
N SER A 75 14.77 11.76 -0.40
CA SER A 75 14.39 13.01 0.27
C SER A 75 13.42 13.85 -0.57
N LYS A 76 13.56 13.86 -1.90
CA LYS A 76 12.66 14.57 -2.82
C LYS A 76 11.24 14.02 -2.79
N ILE A 77 11.08 12.70 -2.63
CA ILE A 77 9.77 12.05 -2.54
C ILE A 77 9.13 12.37 -1.19
N GLU A 78 9.90 12.31 -0.11
CA GLU A 78 9.41 12.66 1.23
C GLU A 78 8.99 14.13 1.33
N GLN A 79 9.76 15.04 0.72
CA GLN A 79 9.39 16.45 0.63
C GLN A 79 8.11 16.65 -0.19
N ALA A 80 7.97 15.96 -1.33
CA ALA A 80 6.75 16.01 -2.14
C ALA A 80 5.53 15.45 -1.39
N LEU A 81 5.70 14.37 -0.61
CA LEU A 81 4.64 13.81 0.22
C LEU A 81 4.26 14.76 1.37
N LYS A 82 5.24 15.38 2.03
CA LYS A 82 4.99 16.41 3.05
C LYS A 82 4.23 17.60 2.48
N ALA A 83 4.64 18.11 1.33
CA ALA A 83 3.95 19.19 0.63
C ALA A 83 2.51 18.79 0.27
N ARG A 84 2.30 17.57 -0.24
CA ARG A 84 0.95 17.07 -0.56
C ARG A 84 0.08 16.93 0.69
N LEU A 85 0.65 16.52 1.83
CA LEU A 85 -0.06 16.47 3.10
C LEU A 85 -0.43 17.86 3.60
N THR A 86 0.44 18.86 3.44
CA THR A 86 0.10 20.24 3.81
C THR A 86 -1.00 20.82 2.92
N ASP A 87 -0.96 20.54 1.62
CA ASP A 87 -1.99 20.98 0.68
C ASP A 87 -3.36 20.34 1.00
N LEU A 88 -3.37 19.05 1.33
CA LEU A 88 -4.59 18.35 1.75
C LEU A 88 -5.16 18.92 3.05
N LYS A 89 -4.31 19.24 4.03
CA LYS A 89 -4.76 19.89 5.26
C LYS A 89 -5.35 21.27 5.00
N LEU A 90 -4.72 22.07 4.13
CA LEU A 90 -5.22 23.38 3.76
C LEU A 90 -6.58 23.27 3.04
N ALA A 91 -6.73 22.28 2.15
CA ALA A 91 -8.02 22.00 1.52
C ALA A 91 -9.09 21.56 2.54
N GLN A 92 -8.74 20.72 3.52
CA GLN A 92 -9.65 20.31 4.60
C GLN A 92 -10.10 21.50 5.45
N MET A 93 -9.17 22.39 5.82
CA MET A 93 -9.49 23.62 6.55
C MET A 93 -10.41 24.53 5.75
N SER A 94 -10.15 24.70 4.45
CA SER A 94 -11.02 25.50 3.57
C SER A 94 -12.44 24.93 3.47
N VAL A 95 -12.59 23.60 3.42
CA VAL A 95 -13.91 22.96 3.45
C VAL A 95 -14.58 23.15 4.81
N ALA A 96 -13.83 23.06 5.91
CA ALA A 96 -14.35 23.30 7.25
C ALA A 96 -14.84 24.74 7.41
N GLU A 97 -14.12 25.73 6.89
CA GLU A 97 -14.55 27.14 6.85
C GLU A 97 -15.87 27.30 6.08
N GLY A 98 -16.00 26.71 4.89
CA GLY A 98 -17.26 26.73 4.14
C GLY A 98 -18.44 26.14 4.91
N LEU A 99 -18.22 25.05 5.65
CA LEU A 99 -19.26 24.47 6.52
C LEU A 99 -19.65 25.39 7.69
N THR A 100 -18.72 26.22 8.18
CA THR A 100 -19.09 27.23 9.20
C THR A 100 -19.97 28.33 8.63
N GLU A 101 -19.76 28.74 7.38
CA GLU A 101 -20.64 29.67 6.68
C GLU A 101 -22.03 29.06 6.49
N ASP A 102 -22.11 27.80 6.06
CA ASP A 102 -23.37 27.07 5.92
C ASP A 102 -24.11 26.92 7.26
N LEU A 103 -23.39 26.74 8.37
CA LEU A 103 -23.97 26.76 9.72
C LEU A 103 -24.60 28.10 10.06
N THR A 104 -23.99 29.22 9.64
CA THR A 104 -24.60 30.54 9.85
C THR A 104 -25.91 30.67 9.06
N HIS A 105 -25.95 30.19 7.81
CA HIS A 105 -27.16 30.17 7.00
C HIS A 105 -28.25 29.28 7.61
N ALA A 106 -27.91 28.07 8.04
CA ALA A 106 -28.85 27.17 8.70
C ALA A 106 -29.40 27.77 10.01
N ARG A 107 -28.58 28.52 10.75
CA ARG A 107 -29.01 29.24 11.95
C ARG A 107 -29.97 30.39 11.65
N ILE A 108 -29.79 31.09 10.53
CA ILE A 108 -30.75 32.10 10.05
C ILE A 108 -32.08 31.44 9.68
N MET A 109 -32.04 30.30 8.97
CA MET A 109 -33.24 29.52 8.64
C MET A 109 -33.98 29.08 9.91
N LEU A 110 -33.26 28.61 10.94
CA LEU A 110 -33.86 28.21 12.21
C LEU A 110 -34.58 29.39 12.90
N ARG A 111 -33.99 30.58 12.88
CA ARG A 111 -34.54 31.78 13.51
C ARG A 111 -35.73 32.38 12.77
N THR A 112 -35.79 32.18 11.47
CA THR A 112 -36.83 32.73 10.59
C THR A 112 -37.95 31.73 10.29
N ALA A 113 -37.81 30.48 10.73
CA ALA A 113 -38.80 29.43 10.53
C ALA A 113 -40.13 29.78 11.20
N SER A 114 -41.19 29.84 10.39
CA SER A 114 -42.56 30.08 10.86
C SER A 114 -43.33 28.78 11.17
N ASN A 115 -42.84 27.63 10.68
CA ASN A 115 -43.51 26.34 10.78
C ASN A 115 -42.65 25.30 11.49
N ARG A 116 -43.29 24.38 12.23
CA ARG A 116 -42.61 23.31 12.98
C ARG A 116 -41.74 22.40 12.11
N ARG A 117 -42.15 22.15 10.86
CA ARG A 117 -41.39 21.33 9.90
C ARG A 117 -40.08 22.00 9.53
N ASP A 118 -40.12 23.29 9.22
CA ASP A 118 -38.95 24.03 8.76
C ASP A 118 -37.97 24.27 9.92
N LEU A 119 -38.51 24.42 11.15
CA LEU A 119 -37.71 24.45 12.37
C LEU A 119 -36.99 23.11 12.62
N ALA A 120 -37.69 21.98 12.49
CA ALA A 120 -37.08 20.66 12.63
C ALA A 120 -36.03 20.37 11.56
N PHE A 121 -36.28 20.81 10.32
CA PHE A 121 -35.32 20.71 9.22
C PHE A 121 -34.06 21.52 9.52
N ALA A 122 -34.20 22.82 9.85
CA ALA A 122 -33.06 23.67 10.16
C ALA A 122 -32.25 23.17 11.36
N ALA A 123 -32.91 22.68 12.42
CA ALA A 123 -32.23 22.10 13.58
C ALA A 123 -31.41 20.85 13.21
N LYS A 124 -31.97 19.99 12.34
CA LYS A 124 -31.25 18.82 11.83
C LYS A 124 -30.06 19.21 10.96
N THR A 125 -30.24 20.14 10.04
CA THR A 125 -29.17 20.65 9.18
C THR A 125 -28.01 21.21 10.01
N ILE A 126 -28.30 21.96 11.08
CA ILE A 126 -27.27 22.44 12.02
C ILE A 126 -26.52 21.28 12.69
N SER A 127 -27.24 20.26 13.15
CA SER A 127 -26.64 19.07 13.77
C SER A 127 -25.71 18.31 12.80
N ASP A 128 -26.16 18.11 11.57
CA ASP A 128 -25.42 17.37 10.55
C ASP A 128 -24.18 18.16 10.07
N LEU A 129 -24.33 19.46 9.83
CA LEU A 129 -23.22 20.34 9.46
C LEU A 129 -22.19 20.49 10.59
N ALA A 130 -22.62 20.62 11.84
CA ALA A 130 -21.72 20.71 12.99
C ALA A 130 -20.90 19.41 13.18
N ARG A 131 -21.54 18.25 13.00
CA ARG A 131 -20.85 16.96 13.04
C ARG A 131 -19.87 16.80 11.88
N SER A 132 -20.26 17.23 10.68
CA SER A 132 -19.38 17.20 9.50
C SER A 132 -18.18 18.12 9.67
N ALA A 133 -18.39 19.33 10.21
CA ALA A 133 -17.30 20.27 10.48
C ALA A 133 -16.33 19.72 11.51
N GLN A 134 -16.83 19.13 12.62
CA GLN A 134 -15.99 18.50 13.64
C GLN A 134 -15.17 17.32 13.10
N ALA A 135 -15.72 16.52 12.19
CA ALA A 135 -15.00 15.42 11.57
C ALA A 135 -13.88 15.90 10.61
N LEU A 136 -14.03 17.10 10.04
CA LEU A 136 -13.08 17.72 9.11
C LEU A 136 -12.06 18.63 9.77
N THR A 137 -12.29 19.03 11.02
CA THR A 137 -11.27 19.56 11.92
C THR A 137 -10.73 18.41 12.75
N PRO A 138 -9.79 17.58 12.23
CA PRO A 138 -9.00 16.79 13.12
C PRO A 138 -8.15 17.80 13.90
N GLU A 139 -8.61 18.16 15.10
CA GLU A 139 -7.62 18.28 16.16
C GLU A 139 -6.86 16.95 16.08
N MET A 140 -5.57 17.02 15.79
CA MET A 140 -4.69 16.01 16.37
C MET A 140 -4.87 16.20 17.86
N SER A 141 -5.93 15.64 18.44
CA SER A 141 -5.81 15.22 19.80
C SER A 141 -4.62 14.29 19.74
N ASP A 142 -3.58 14.66 20.47
CA ASP A 142 -2.42 13.79 20.67
C ASP A 142 -2.85 12.39 21.14
N ALA A 143 -4.12 12.20 21.54
CA ALA A 143 -4.81 10.96 21.86
C ALA A 143 -5.04 9.96 20.70
N ASN A 144 -4.74 10.32 19.45
CA ASN A 144 -4.64 9.35 18.34
C ASN A 144 -3.20 9.29 17.81
N SER A 145 -2.22 9.54 18.67
CA SER A 145 -0.82 9.47 18.28
C SER A 145 -0.44 8.02 17.94
N VAL A 146 0.59 7.89 17.11
CA VAL A 146 1.22 6.59 16.84
C VAL A 146 1.71 5.93 18.14
N GLU A 147 2.02 6.72 19.16
CA GLU A 147 2.45 6.23 20.46
C GLU A 147 1.29 5.62 21.24
N ASP A 148 0.09 6.24 21.26
CA ASP A 148 -1.09 5.61 21.88
C ASP A 148 -1.50 4.32 21.18
N ALA A 149 -1.35 4.28 19.85
CA ALA A 149 -1.59 3.07 19.08
C ALA A 149 -0.58 1.95 19.43
N LYS A 150 0.69 2.30 19.68
CA LYS A 150 1.70 1.34 20.14
C LYS A 150 1.43 0.87 21.56
N ASP A 151 1.05 1.78 22.45
CA ASP A 151 0.72 1.46 23.84
C ASP A 151 -0.49 0.53 23.90
N PHE A 152 -1.54 0.82 23.12
CA PHE A 152 -2.69 -0.06 22.96
C PHE A 152 -2.31 -1.44 22.42
N LEU A 153 -1.47 -1.52 21.39
CA LEU A 153 -1.02 -2.81 20.84
C LEU A 153 -0.14 -3.59 21.81
N THR A 154 0.65 -2.90 22.63
CA THR A 154 1.49 -3.50 23.68
C THR A 154 0.63 -4.07 24.79
N ASP A 155 -0.38 -3.31 25.24
CA ASP A 155 -1.35 -3.78 26.23
C ASP A 155 -2.21 -4.93 25.71
N LEU A 156 -2.65 -4.87 24.45
CA LEU A 156 -3.36 -5.97 23.81
C LEU A 156 -2.49 -7.22 23.72
N HIS A 157 -1.22 -7.09 23.33
CA HIS A 157 -0.31 -8.22 23.25
C HIS A 157 -0.07 -8.86 24.62
N ARG A 158 0.09 -8.03 25.66
CA ARG A 158 0.22 -8.49 27.05
C ARG A 158 -1.04 -9.23 27.50
N GLY A 159 -2.23 -8.68 27.27
CA GLY A 159 -3.49 -9.31 27.61
C GLY A 159 -3.71 -10.66 26.89
N LEU A 160 -3.30 -10.76 25.62
CA LEU A 160 -3.34 -12.02 24.88
C LEU A 160 -2.34 -13.05 25.44
N GLY A 161 -1.17 -12.61 25.92
CA GLY A 161 -0.21 -13.48 26.60
C GLY A 161 -0.76 -14.03 27.92
N GLU A 162 -1.35 -13.16 28.75
CA GLU A 162 -1.99 -13.55 30.01
C GLU A 162 -3.18 -14.50 29.78
N PHE A 163 -3.99 -14.25 28.76
CA PHE A 163 -5.07 -15.14 28.35
C PHE A 163 -4.54 -16.50 27.90
N ARG A 164 -3.52 -16.54 27.03
CA ARG A 164 -2.88 -17.78 26.58
C ARG A 164 -2.36 -18.58 27.78
N ASP A 165 -1.60 -17.96 28.66
CA ASP A 165 -1.02 -18.63 29.82
C ASP A 165 -2.10 -19.18 30.77
N HIS A 166 -3.23 -18.47 30.88
CA HIS A 166 -4.41 -18.98 31.58
C HIS A 166 -5.00 -20.22 30.90
N MET A 167 -5.19 -20.19 29.57
CA MET A 167 -5.72 -21.33 28.80
C MET A 167 -4.85 -22.58 28.91
N VAL A 168 -3.52 -22.41 28.88
CA VAL A 168 -2.55 -23.49 29.10
C VAL A 168 -2.66 -24.04 30.52
N LYS A 169 -2.74 -23.17 31.52
CA LYS A 169 -2.89 -23.58 32.92
C LYS A 169 -4.19 -24.34 33.19
N THR A 170 -5.27 -23.99 32.49
CA THR A 170 -6.55 -24.71 32.58
C THR A 170 -6.58 -26.04 31.83
N GLY A 171 -5.47 -26.40 31.15
CA GLY A 171 -5.36 -27.64 30.36
C GLY A 171 -6.23 -27.64 29.10
N GLN A 172 -6.75 -26.47 28.72
CA GLN A 172 -7.52 -26.32 27.49
C GLN A 172 -6.59 -26.20 26.29
N TRP A 173 -5.43 -25.55 26.44
CA TRP A 173 -4.44 -25.37 25.38
C TRP A 173 -3.11 -26.04 25.73
N ASP A 174 -2.35 -26.48 24.73
CA ASP A 174 -0.99 -27.01 24.89
C ASP A 174 0.04 -25.89 25.08
N GLU A 175 1.28 -26.24 25.42
CA GLU A 175 2.38 -25.27 25.63
C GLU A 175 2.71 -24.42 24.38
N GLN A 176 2.21 -24.81 23.21
CA GLN A 176 2.36 -24.09 21.95
C GLN A 176 1.14 -23.19 21.65
N GLY A 177 0.09 -23.22 22.47
CA GLY A 177 -1.13 -22.43 22.34
C GLY A 177 -2.22 -23.06 21.47
N ASN A 178 -2.16 -24.37 21.20
CA ASN A 178 -3.19 -25.09 20.44
C ASN A 178 -4.23 -25.69 21.37
N GLU A 179 -5.50 -25.68 20.95
CA GLU A 179 -6.60 -26.28 21.71
C GLU A 179 -6.48 -27.80 21.81
N ILE A 180 -6.46 -28.31 23.05
CA ILE A 180 -6.48 -29.74 23.39
C ILE A 180 -7.94 -30.20 23.36
N LYS A 181 -8.34 -30.88 22.27
CA LYS A 181 -9.65 -31.51 22.19
C LYS A 181 -9.72 -32.67 23.18
N GLN A 182 -10.59 -32.58 24.18
CA GLN A 182 -10.90 -33.71 25.06
C GLN A 182 -11.68 -34.74 24.22
N GLU A 183 -11.08 -35.89 23.95
CA GLU A 183 -11.81 -37.05 23.42
C GLU A 183 -12.74 -37.57 24.53
N GLU A 184 -14.04 -37.40 24.34
CA GLU A 184 -15.07 -38.05 25.15
C GLU A 184 -14.91 -39.57 25.05
N GLN A 185 -14.30 -40.20 26.05
CA GLN A 185 -14.45 -41.63 26.28
C GLN A 185 -15.85 -41.87 26.86
N HIS A 186 -16.80 -42.11 25.96
CA HIS A 186 -18.05 -42.79 26.30
C HIS A 186 -17.70 -44.24 26.63
N ASP A 187 -17.60 -44.57 27.92
CA ASP A 187 -17.60 -45.95 28.41
C ASP A 187 -18.94 -46.59 28.03
N GLU A 188 -18.92 -47.48 27.04
CA GLU A 188 -20.01 -48.43 26.77
C GLU A 188 -20.07 -49.45 27.92
N SER A 189 -21.28 -49.63 28.45
CA SER A 189 -21.64 -50.58 29.51
C SER A 189 -21.63 -52.04 29.06
#